data_AF-A0A242ZFT4-F1
#
_entry.id   AF-A0A242ZFT4-F1
#
_cell.length_a   1.000
_cell.length_b   1.000
_cell.length_c   1.000
_cell.angle_alpha   90.00
_cell.angle_beta   90.00
_cell.angle_gamma   90.00
#
_symmetry.space_group_name_H-M   'P 1'
#
loop_
_entity.id
_entity.type
_entity.pdbx_description
1 polymer ?
#
loop_
_entity_poly.entity_id
_entity_poly.type
_entity_poly.pdbx_seq_one_letter_code
_entity_poly.pdbx_strand_id
1 'polypeptide(L)' 'MVCEELLQALVQYQLQHGEKPNTLRLSQDYYRTVLEQLAYPDWLIEKKIKNLDQSFFGVQVELTSEVETFEMRRIKKALS' A
#
# COMPACT_ATOMS: atom_id res chain seq x y z
N MET A 1 1.26 10.15 12.10
CA MET A 1 0.99 10.62 10.71
C MET A 1 0.50 9.43 9.88
N VAL A 2 -0.24 9.68 8.80
CA VAL A 2 -0.82 8.61 7.96
C VAL A 2 0.25 7.66 7.41
N CYS A 3 1.39 8.19 6.99
CA CYS A 3 2.52 7.39 6.53
C CYS A 3 3.13 6.50 7.63
N GLU A 4 3.15 6.96 8.88
CA GLU A 4 3.67 6.20 10.03
C GLU A 4 2.74 5.05 10.40
N GLU A 5 1.43 5.26 10.35
CA GLU A 5 0.43 4.22 10.60
C GLU A 5 0.56 3.07 9.59
N LEU A 6 0.70 3.42 8.31
CA LEU A 6 0.93 2.43 7.25
C LEU A 6 2.25 1.67 7.45
N LEU A 7 3.34 2.39 7.77
CA LEU A 7 4.64 1.77 7.99
C LEU A 7 4.60 0.84 9.21
N GLN A 8 3.98 1.28 10.31
CA GLN A 8 3.80 0.48 11.51
C GLN A 8 3.01 -0.80 11.22
N ALA A 9 1.90 -0.69 10.47
CA ALA A 9 1.11 -1.86 10.08
C ALA A 9 1.92 -2.86 9.23
N LEU A 10 2.74 -2.37 8.29
CA LEU A 10 3.58 -3.22 7.45
C LEU A 10 4.65 -3.95 8.27
N VAL A 11 5.27 -3.24 9.21
CA VAL A 11 6.27 -3.81 10.13
C VAL A 11 5.61 -4.87 11.03
N GLN A 12 4.45 -4.57 11.61
CA GLN A 12 3.70 -5.52 12.43
C GLN A 12 3.29 -6.77 11.66
N TYR A 13 2.83 -6.60 10.41
CA TYR A 13 2.50 -7.73 9.55
C TYR A 13 3.71 -8.64 9.33
N GLN A 14 4.86 -8.06 8.99
CA GLN A 14 6.10 -8.80 8.76
C GLN A 14 6.59 -9.53 10.02
N LEU A 15 6.47 -8.91 11.20
CA LEU A 15 6.80 -9.55 12.47
C LEU A 15 5.89 -10.75 12.78
N GLN A 16 4.60 -10.67 12.44
CA GLN A 16 3.63 -11.73 12.70
C GLN A 16 3.71 -12.90 11.71
N HIS A 17 3.99 -12.62 10.43
CA HIS A 17 3.91 -13.61 9.36
C HIS A 17 5.28 -14.07 8.84
N GLY A 18 6.36 -13.39 9.24
CA GLY A 18 7.72 -13.63 8.77
C GLY A 18 8.02 -13.11 7.36
N GLU A 19 7.02 -12.55 6.66
CA GLU A 19 7.13 -12.02 5.30
C GLU A 19 6.24 -10.78 5.09
N LYS A 20 6.50 -10.04 4.01
CA LYS A 20 5.66 -8.92 3.60
C LYS A 20 4.34 -9.43 3.01
N PRO A 21 3.24 -8.64 3.07
CA PRO A 21 2.03 -8.99 2.35
C PRO A 21 2.28 -9.04 0.84
N ASN A 22 1.50 -9.83 0.10
CA ASN A 22 1.61 -9.89 -1.36
C ASN A 22 1.04 -8.64 -2.00
N THR A 23 -0.10 -8.19 -1.49
CA THR A 23 -0.83 -7.04 -2.01
C THR A 23 -1.24 -6.11 -0.88
N LEU A 24 -1.02 -4.82 -1.09
CA LEU A 24 -1.48 -3.72 -0.26
C LEU A 24 -2.62 -3.03 -1.01
N ARG A 25 -3.85 -3.20 -0.55
CA ARG A 25 -5.01 -2.51 -1.11
C ARG A 25 -5.12 -1.16 -0.44
N LEU A 26 -5.20 -0.09 -1.21
CA LEU A 26 -5.27 1.27 -0.70
C LEU A 26 -6.46 2.00 -1.31
N SER A 27 -7.12 2.84 -0.52
CA SER A 27 -7.98 3.86 -1.09
C SER A 27 -7.14 4.91 -1.81
N GLN A 28 -7.68 5.49 -2.88
CA GLN A 28 -6.96 6.47 -3.67
C GLN A 28 -6.60 7.72 -2.85
N ASP A 29 -7.53 8.20 -2.02
CA ASP A 29 -7.36 9.39 -1.18
C ASP A 29 -6.33 9.15 -0.08
N TYR A 30 -6.34 7.95 0.52
CA TYR A 30 -5.34 7.54 1.49
C TYR A 30 -3.95 7.49 0.84
N TYR A 31 -3.83 6.83 -0.32
CA TYR A 31 -2.55 6.75 -1.03
C TYR A 31 -2.02 8.12 -1.43
N ARG A 32 -2.89 9.03 -1.89
CA ARG A 32 -2.52 10.41 -2.19
C ARG A 32 -1.94 11.11 -0.96
N THR A 33 -2.64 11.04 0.18
CA THR A 33 -2.21 11.65 1.45
C THR A 33 -0.85 11.13 1.90
N VAL A 34 -0.60 9.82 1.73
CA VAL A 34 0.70 9.21 2.03
C VAL A 34 1.80 9.79 1.14
N LEU A 35 1.56 9.91 -0.17
CA LEU A 35 2.55 10.45 -1.10
C LEU A 35 2.85 11.94 -0.84
N GLU A 36 1.83 12.73 -0.50
CA GLU A 36 1.97 14.13 -0.09
C GLU A 36 2.83 14.26 1.18
N GLN A 37 2.58 13.42 2.20
CA GLN A 37 3.40 13.40 3.43
C GLN A 37 4.85 12.97 3.18
N LEU A 38 5.08 12.15 2.15
CA LEU A 38 6.43 11.79 1.70
C LEU A 38 7.06 12.83 0.78
N ALA A 39 6.45 14.01 0.63
CA ALA A 39 6.91 15.11 -0.19
C ALA A 39 7.12 14.73 -1.67
N TYR A 40 6.28 13.83 -2.20
CA TYR A 40 6.27 13.56 -3.64
C TYR A 40 5.72 14.78 -4.38
N PRO A 41 6.30 15.16 -5.52
CA PRO A 41 5.76 16.26 -6.31
C PRO A 41 4.45 15.85 -6.99
N ASP A 42 3.52 16.80 -7.15
CA ASP A 42 2.15 16.55 -7.65
C ASP A 42 2.10 15.76 -8.97
N TRP A 43 2.98 16.09 -9.92
CA TRP A 43 3.05 15.40 -11.21
C TRP A 43 3.37 13.90 -11.05
N LEU A 44 4.17 13.54 -10.05
CA LEU A 44 4.53 12.16 -9.75
C LEU A 44 3.41 11.46 -8.99
N ILE A 45 2.70 12.16 -8.11
CA ILE A 45 1.51 11.67 -7.42
C ILE A 45 0.43 11.31 -8.45
N GLU A 46 0.11 12.20 -9.38
CA GLU A 46 -0.86 11.93 -10.43
C GLU A 46 -0.47 10.73 -11.30
N LYS A 47 0.81 10.65 -11.68
CA LYS A 47 1.34 9.50 -12.42
C LYS A 47 1.18 8.21 -11.61
N LYS A 48 1.44 8.27 -10.30
CA LYS A 48 1.24 7.15 -9.36
C LYS A 48 -0.22 6.89 -9.00
N ILE A 49 -1.18 7.74 -9.29
CA ILE A 49 -2.59 7.37 -9.13
C ILE A 49 -3.11 6.71 -10.41
N LYS A 50 -2.60 7.15 -11.57
CA LYS A 50 -3.06 6.69 -12.89
C LYS A 50 -2.49 5.31 -13.31
N ASN A 51 -1.32 4.90 -12.83
CA ASN A 51 -0.76 3.59 -13.24
C ASN A 51 -1.36 2.45 -12.41
N LEU A 52 -1.81 1.39 -13.07
CA LEU A 52 -2.43 0.24 -12.42
C LEU A 52 -1.43 -0.75 -11.80
N ASP A 53 -0.17 -0.74 -12.24
CA ASP A 53 0.84 -1.67 -11.76
C ASP A 53 1.94 -0.92 -11.01
N GLN A 54 1.83 -0.93 -9.68
CA GLN A 54 2.74 -0.20 -8.81
C GLN A 54 3.15 -1.05 -7.63
N SER A 55 4.37 -0.79 -7.17
CA SER A 55 4.81 -1.22 -5.85
C SER A 55 5.04 -0.02 -4.94
N PHE A 56 4.79 -0.25 -3.65
CA PHE A 56 5.05 0.69 -2.59
C PHE A 56 5.62 -0.07 -1.39
N PHE A 57 6.74 0.43 -0.84
CA PHE A 57 7.54 -0.31 0.14
C PHE A 57 7.94 -1.75 -0.27
N GLY A 58 8.02 -2.00 -1.58
CA GLY A 58 8.31 -3.33 -2.15
C GLY A 58 7.14 -4.31 -2.10
N VAL A 59 5.91 -3.84 -1.89
CA VAL A 59 4.66 -4.60 -1.93
C VAL A 59 3.83 -4.12 -3.12
N GLN A 60 3.17 -5.03 -3.84
CA GLN A 60 2.27 -4.65 -4.93
C GLN A 60 1.07 -3.87 -4.39
N VAL A 61 0.72 -2.76 -5.04
CA VAL A 61 -0.41 -1.90 -4.63
C VAL A 61 -1.60 -2.14 -5.55
N GLU A 62 -2.77 -2.28 -4.95
CA GLU A 62 -4.07 -2.25 -5.64
C GLU A 62 -4.83 -1.01 -5.14
N LEU A 63 -5.10 -0.05 -6.03
CA LEU A 63 -5.97 1.07 -5.69
C LEU A 63 -7.44 0.63 -5.85
N THR A 64 -8.23 0.80 -4.79
CA THR A 64 -9.62 0.33 -4.76
C THR A 64 -10.50 1.27 -3.94
N SER A 65 -11.78 1.38 -4.32
CA SER A 65 -12.79 2.10 -3.54
C SER A 65 -13.45 1.22 -2.47
N GLU A 66 -13.05 -0.05 -2.35
CA GLU A 66 -13.64 -1.01 -1.40
C GLU A 66 -13.10 -0.89 0.03
N VAL A 67 -12.02 -0.12 0.23
CA VAL A 67 -11.43 0.12 1.55
C VAL A 67 -11.36 1.63 1.80
N GLU A 68 -11.56 2.05 3.05
CA GLU A 68 -11.46 3.47 3.42
C GLU A 68 -9.99 3.94 3.51
N THR A 69 -9.12 3.08 4.05
CA THR A 69 -7.69 3.37 4.24
C THR A 69 -6.83 2.33 3.51
N PHE A 70 -6.51 1.22 4.16
CA PHE A 70 -5.71 0.14 3.59
C PHE A 70 -6.10 -1.25 4.12
N GLU A 71 -5.83 -2.27 3.32
CA GLU A 71 -5.97 -3.69 3.68
C GLU A 71 -4.74 -4.46 3.17
N MET A 72 -4.26 -5.45 3.94
CA MET A 72 -3.12 -6.29 3.56
C MET A 72 -3.60 -7.69 3.21
N ARG A 73 -3.26 -8.17 2.01
CA ARG A 73 -3.63 -9.52 1.56
C ARG A 73 -2.41 -10.41 1.39
N ARG A 74 -2.55 -11.62 1.90
CA ARG A 74 -1.69 -12.76 1.56
C ARG A 74 -2.42 -13.57 0.50
N ILE A 75 -1.79 -13.78 -0.65
CA ILE A 75 -2.25 -14.84 -1.54
C ILE A 75 -1.74 -16.12 -0.89
N LYS A 76 -2.64 -16.94 -0.34
CA LYS A 76 -2.28 -18.31 0.00
C LYS A 76 -1.77 -18.94 -1.29
N LYS A 77 -0.47 -19.25 -1.39
CA LYS A 77 -0.02 -20.24 -2.37
C LYS A 77 -0.92 -21.45 -2.13
N ALA A 78 -1.73 -21.82 -3.12
CA ALA A 78 -2.38 -23.12 -3.09
C ALA A 78 -1.25 -24.13 -2.90
N LEU A 79 -1.26 -24.83 -1.76
CA LEU A 79 -0.44 -26.01 -1.57
C LEU A 79 -0.87 -26.95 -2.69
N SER A 80 -0.01 -27.04 -3.71
CA SER A 80 -0.10 -28.01 -4.80
C SER A 80 0.81 -29.17 -4.45
#